data_AF-A0A831YDS6-F1
#
_entry.id   AF-A0A831YDS6-F1
#
_cell.length_a   1.000
_cell.length_b   1.000
_cell.length_c   1.000
_cell.angle_alpha   90.00
_cell.angle_beta   90.00
_cell.angle_gamma   90.00
#
_symmetry.space_group_name_H-M   'P 1'
#
loop_
_entity.id
_entity.type
_entity.pdbx_description
1 polymer ?
#
loop_
_entity_poly.entity_id
_entity_poly.type
_entity_poly.pdbx_seq_one_letter_code
_entity_poly.pdbx_strand_id
1 'polypeptide(L)' 'MENFKILGLDLAGSPKRKTGYAYLENGKLQVGVLFQDEDILNLAKNFKLVMIDAPLSLPEGR' A
#
# COMPACT_ATOMS: atom_id res chain seq x y z
N MET A 1 1.40 -1.44 25.38
CA MET A 1 1.91 -0.92 24.10
C MET A 1 0.71 -0.64 23.21
N GLU A 2 0.59 0.56 22.64
CA GLU A 2 -0.46 0.80 21.64
C GLU A 2 -0.23 -0.14 20.44
N ASN A 3 -1.27 -0.86 20.03
CA ASN A 3 -1.19 -1.79 18.91
C ASN A 3 -1.34 -1.01 17.60
N PHE A 4 -0.24 -0.45 17.10
CA PHE A 4 -0.26 0.29 15.84
C PHE A 4 -0.36 -0.66 14.65
N LYS A 5 -1.41 -0.47 13.84
CA LYS A 5 -1.50 -1.09 12.53
C LYS A 5 -0.58 -0.34 11.57
N ILE A 6 0.31 -1.09 10.92
CA ILE A 6 1.24 -0.62 9.90
C ILE A 6 0.83 -1.24 8.58
N LEU A 7 0.74 -0.42 7.53
CA LEU A 7 0.44 -0.85 6.16
C LEU A 7 1.71 -0.78 5.31
N GLY A 8 2.01 -1.84 4.57
CA GLY A 8 2.95 -1.82 3.46
C GLY A 8 2.21 -1.73 2.13
N LEU A 9 2.68 -0.88 1.22
CA LEU A 9 2.19 -0.71 -0.14
C LEU A 9 3.33 -0.87 -1.15
N ASP A 10 3.12 -1.70 -2.17
CA ASP A 10 3.91 -1.73 -3.40
C ASP A 10 3.10 -1.04 -4.50
N LEU A 11 3.39 0.24 -4.71
CA LEU A 11 2.58 1.17 -5.48
C LEU A 11 2.97 1.11 -6.96
N ALA A 12 1.99 0.73 -7.79
CA ALA A 12 2.23 0.55 -9.22
C ALA A 12 2.26 1.86 -10.03
N GLY A 13 1.94 3.01 -9.44
CA GLY A 13 1.94 4.32 -10.13
C GLY A 13 1.03 4.42 -11.36
N SER A 14 0.00 3.56 -11.46
CA SER A 14 -1.01 3.58 -12.53
C SER A 14 -2.24 2.78 -12.09
N PRO A 15 -3.47 3.32 -12.21
CA PRO A 15 -4.69 2.57 -11.90
C PRO A 15 -4.96 1.34 -12.79
N LYS A 16 -4.22 1.21 -13.90
CA LYS A 16 -4.29 0.02 -14.78
C LYS A 16 -3.43 -1.14 -14.29
N ARG A 17 -2.56 -0.89 -13.31
CA ARG A 17 -1.64 -1.87 -12.72
C ARG A 17 -2.06 -2.18 -11.28
N LYS A 18 -1.70 -3.36 -10.81
CA LYS A 18 -1.99 -3.83 -9.45
C LYS A 18 -1.04 -3.18 -8.46
N THR A 19 -1.56 -2.43 -7.50
CA THR A 19 -0.84 -2.04 -6.28
C THR A 19 -1.01 -3.15 -5.25
N GLY A 20 0.09 -3.69 -4.73
CA GLY A 20 0.07 -4.68 -3.66
C GLY A 20 -0.06 -4.03 -2.28
N TYR A 21 -0.73 -4.70 -1.34
CA TYR A 21 -0.70 -4.30 0.06
C TYR A 21 -0.47 -5.47 1.01
N ALA A 22 0.10 -5.18 2.17
CA ALA A 22 0.22 -6.12 3.28
C ALA A 22 0.14 -5.42 4.64
N TYR A 23 -0.52 -6.05 5.62
CA TYR A 23 -0.49 -5.61 7.02
C TYR A 23 -0.73 -6.77 7.98
N LEU A 24 -0.26 -6.64 9.22
CA LEU A 24 -0.51 -7.62 10.27
C LEU A 24 -1.74 -7.23 11.09
N GLU A 25 -2.65 -8.17 11.28
CA GLU A 25 -3.81 -8.02 12.15
C GLU A 25 -4.08 -9.33 12.88
N ASN A 26 -4.17 -9.27 14.22
CA ASN A 26 -4.47 -10.43 15.07
C ASN A 26 -3.54 -11.63 14.82
N GLY A 27 -2.25 -11.36 14.61
CA GLY A 27 -1.24 -12.38 14.31
C GLY A 27 -1.35 -13.00 12.92
N LYS A 28 -2.21 -12.47 12.04
CA LYS A 28 -2.38 -12.92 10.66
C LYS A 28 -1.96 -11.84 9.69
N LEU A 29 -1.23 -12.26 8.65
CA LEU A 29 -0.87 -11.38 7.54
C LEU A 29 -2.07 -11.24 6.61
N GLN A 30 -2.56 -10.02 6.46
CA GLN A 30 -3.54 -9.66 5.44
C GLN A 30 -2.79 -9.16 4.22
N VAL A 31 -3.14 -9.68 3.05
CA VAL A 31 -2.54 -9.29 1.77
C VAL A 31 -3.61 -9.13 0.70
N GLY A 32 -3.34 -8.30 -0.29
CA GLY A 32 -4.24 -8.16 -1.44
C GLY A 32 -3.71 -7.18 -2.48
N VAL A 33 -4.59 -6.84 -3.43
CA VAL A 33 -4.28 -5.91 -4.51
C VAL A 33 -5.37 -4.84 -4.62
N LEU A 34 -4.95 -3.64 -4.97
CA LEU A 34 -5.79 -2.47 -5.24
C LEU A 34 -5.43 -1.89 -6.60
N PHE A 35 -6.31 -1.04 -7.13
CA PHE A 35 -6.12 -0.40 -8.44
C PHE A 35 -6.34 1.11 -8.35
N GLN A 36 -7.52 1.55 -7.92
CA GLN A 36 -7.85 2.97 -7.88
C GLN A 36 -7.24 3.67 -6.67
N ASP A 37 -6.90 4.95 -6.84
CA ASP A 37 -6.34 5.78 -5.77
C ASP A 37 -7.33 5.90 -4.60
N GLU A 38 -8.64 5.95 -4.87
CA GLU A 38 -9.65 5.99 -3.83
C GLU A 38 -9.62 4.76 -2.93
N ASP A 39 -9.40 3.56 -3.50
CA ASP A 39 -9.31 2.32 -2.72
C ASP A 39 -8.06 2.31 -1.83
N ILE A 40 -6.93 2.77 -2.38
CA ILE A 40 -5.66 2.89 -1.65
C ILE A 40 -5.82 3.87 -0.47
N LEU A 41 -6.42 5.04 -0.72
CA LEU A 41 -6.67 6.04 0.31
C LEU A 41 -7.67 5.52 1.36
N ASN A 42 -8.73 4.83 0.97
CA ASN A 42 -9.72 4.28 1.89
C ASN A 42 -9.13 3.19 2.80
N LEU A 43 -8.24 2.35 2.27
CA LEU A 43 -7.48 1.41 3.08
C LEU A 43 -6.55 2.15 4.04
N ALA A 44 -5.69 3.03 3.51
CA ALA A 44 -4.63 3.70 4.25
C ALA A 44 -5.10 4.55 5.44
N LYS A 45 -6.31 5.14 5.37
CA LYS A 45 -6.92 5.92 6.46
C LYS A 45 -7.02 5.18 7.80
N ASN A 46 -7.03 3.84 7.79
CA ASN A 46 -7.14 3.03 9.00
C ASN A 46 -5.80 2.73 9.67
N PHE A 47 -4.69 3.26 9.14
CA PHE A 47 -3.34 2.94 9.58
C PHE A 47 -2.61 4.20 10.07
N LYS A 48 -1.85 4.09 11.16
CA LYS A 48 -1.04 5.21 11.67
C LYS A 48 0.26 5.40 10.89
N LEU A 49 0.76 4.33 10.27
CA LEU A 49 1.98 4.33 9.48
C LEU A 49 1.77 3.56 8.18
N VAL A 50 2.14 4.19 7.07
CA VAL A 50 2.08 3.61 5.73
C VAL A 50 3.49 3.64 5.13
N MET A 51 4.03 2.47 4.86
CA MET A 51 5.30 2.27 4.17
C MET A 51 5.00 2.12 2.68
N ILE A 52 5.63 2.93 1.83
CA ILE A 52 5.37 2.94 0.39
C ILE A 52 6.66 2.57 -0.34
N ASP A 53 6.62 1.47 -1.09
CA ASP A 53 7.55 1.17 -2.17
C ASP A 53 6.91 1.61 -3.49
N ALA A 54 7.63 2.39 -4.29
CA ALA A 54 7.13 2.92 -5.55
C ALA A 54 8.32 3.30 -6.45
N PRO A 55 8.17 3.20 -7.79
CA PRO A 55 9.08 3.89 -8.69
C PRO A 55 8.86 5.40 -8.57
N LEU A 56 9.65 6.06 -7.71
CA LEU A 56 9.56 7.51 -7.47
C LEU A 56 10.00 8.35 -8.69
N SER A 57 10.63 7.71 -9.67
CA SER A 57 10.99 8.30 -10.97
C SER A 57 11.04 7.21 -12.03
N LEU A 58 10.45 7.47 -13.21
CA LEU A 58 10.79 6.72 -14.40
C LEU A 58 12.26 7.01 -14.75
N PRO A 59 13.10 5.98 -14.97
CA PRO A 59 14.44 6.21 -15.48
C PRO A 59 14.35 6.96 -16.81
N GLU A 60 15.29 7.86 -17.05
CA GLU A 60 15.37 8.63 -18.29
C GLU A 60 15.29 7.68 -19.51
N GLY A 61 14.38 7.98 -20.44
CA GLY A 61 14.14 7.15 -21.64
C GLY A 61 13.10 6.04 -21.51
N ARG A 62 12.27 6.05 -20.45
CA ARG A 62 11.10 5.17 -20.27
C ARG A 62 9.80 5.97 -20.18
#